data_AF-A0A7K2XAE2-F1
#
_entry.id   AF-A0A7K2XAE2-F1
#
_cell.length_a   1.000
_cell.length_b   1.000
_cell.length_c   1.000
_cell.angle_alpha   90.00
_cell.angle_beta   90.00
_cell.angle_gamma   90.00
#
_symmetry.space_group_name_H-M   'P 1'
#
loop_
_entity.id
_entity.type
_entity.pdbx_description
1 polymer ?
#
loop_
_entity_poly.entity_id
_entity_poly.type
_entity_poly.pdbx_seq_one_letter_code
_entity_poly.pdbx_strand_id
1 'polypeptide(L)'
;MSDFDTHQDPHANDAAPYAGGDPYADYRTGDFPFTELVDLADRRLGAGVVAANDEFFAERENLLVRERAVFDPERFGHKGKVMDGWETRRRRG
;
A
#
# COMPACT_ATOMS: atom_id res chain seq x y z
N MET A 1 40.23 -24.38 14.06
CA MET A 1 38.89 -24.50 14.65
C MET A 1 38.14 -23.30 14.11
N SER A 2 37.41 -23.50 13.02
CA SER A 2 36.89 -22.43 12.17
C SER A 2 35.47 -22.12 12.63
N ASP A 3 35.28 -21.00 13.33
CA ASP A 3 33.96 -20.52 13.72
C ASP A 3 33.24 -19.99 12.47
N PHE A 4 32.28 -20.78 11.99
CA PHE A 4 31.31 -20.34 11.00
C PHE A 4 30.33 -19.38 11.70
N ASP A 5 30.66 -18.08 11.68
CA ASP A 5 29.67 -17.04 11.96
C ASP A 5 28.62 -17.08 10.85
N THR A 6 27.52 -17.78 11.14
CA THR A 6 26.38 -17.86 10.23
C THR A 6 25.63 -16.55 10.40
N HIS A 7 26.00 -15.55 9.60
CA HIS A 7 25.22 -14.34 9.43
C HIS A 7 23.88 -14.75 8.80
N GLN A 8 22.93 -15.09 9.66
CA GLN A 8 21.60 -15.47 9.25
C GLN A 8 20.94 -14.24 8.64
N ASP A 9 20.78 -14.27 7.32
CA ASP A 9 20.11 -13.21 6.57
C ASP A 9 18.72 -12.95 7.21
N PRO A 10 18.48 -11.76 7.78
CA PRO A 10 17.22 -11.45 8.45
C PRO A 10 16.02 -11.52 7.50
N HIS A 11 16.26 -11.48 6.18
CA HIS A 11 15.24 -11.52 5.13
C HIS A 11 15.00 -12.93 4.56
N ALA A 12 15.66 -13.96 5.10
CA ALA A 12 15.54 -15.33 4.60
C ALA A 12 14.12 -15.92 4.67
N ASN A 13 13.24 -15.34 5.50
CA ASN A 13 11.85 -15.75 5.65
C ASN A 13 10.85 -14.74 5.07
N ASP A 14 11.34 -13.72 4.35
CA ASP A 14 10.46 -12.76 3.71
C ASP A 14 9.63 -13.49 2.65
N ALA A 15 8.33 -13.16 2.60
CA ALA A 15 7.47 -13.67 1.55
C ALA A 15 8.07 -13.25 0.20
N ALA A 16 8.34 -14.22 -0.67
CA ALA A 16 8.73 -13.90 -2.04
C ALA A 16 7.65 -12.99 -2.66
N PRO A 17 8.02 -11.94 -3.40
CA PRO A 17 7.06 -11.15 -4.16
C PRO A 17 6.19 -12.07 -5.01
N TYR A 18 4.87 -11.82 -5.06
CA TYR A 18 3.98 -12.58 -5.92
C TYR A 18 4.54 -12.66 -7.35
N ALA A 19 4.63 -13.86 -7.90
CA ALA A 19 5.15 -14.11 -9.24
C ALA A 19 4.16 -13.60 -10.29
N GLY A 20 4.21 -12.30 -10.62
CA GLY A 20 3.32 -11.69 -11.60
C GLY A 20 3.47 -10.17 -11.64
N GLY A 21 4.53 -9.67 -12.28
CA GLY A 21 4.74 -8.23 -12.47
C GLY A 21 4.66 -7.42 -11.17
N ASP A 22 4.40 -6.12 -11.26
CA ASP A 22 3.82 -5.43 -10.12
C ASP A 22 2.29 -5.64 -10.15
N PRO A 23 1.72 -6.50 -9.29
CA PRO A 23 0.29 -6.76 -9.27
C PRO A 23 -0.55 -5.55 -8.86
N TYR A 24 0.09 -4.42 -8.51
CA TYR A 24 -0.54 -3.17 -8.08
C TYR A 24 -0.13 -1.93 -8.92
N ALA A 25 0.52 -2.07 -10.09
CA ALA A 25 0.78 -0.90 -10.98
C ALA A 25 0.08 -0.98 -12.34
N ASP A 26 -0.62 -2.06 -12.64
CA ASP A 26 -1.20 -2.29 -13.96
C ASP A 26 -2.35 -1.33 -14.33
N TYR A 27 -3.05 -0.77 -13.34
CA TYR A 27 -4.22 0.10 -13.58
C TYR A 27 -3.91 1.47 -14.21
N ARG A 28 -2.66 1.96 -14.19
CA ARG A 28 -2.27 3.21 -14.89
C ARG A 28 -1.64 3.00 -16.26
N THR A 29 -1.36 1.75 -16.62
CA THR A 29 -0.64 1.39 -17.86
C THR A 29 -1.55 1.08 -19.04
N GLY A 30 -2.87 1.04 -18.84
CA GLY A 30 -3.82 0.88 -19.94
C GLY A 30 -3.94 2.15 -20.76
N ASP A 31 -3.80 2.03 -22.07
CA ASP A 31 -4.05 3.12 -23.01
C ASP A 31 -5.57 3.29 -23.18
N PHE A 32 -6.18 4.02 -22.24
CA PHE A 32 -7.60 4.36 -22.27
C PHE A 32 -7.78 5.83 -22.66
N PRO A 33 -8.83 6.19 -23.41
CA PRO A 33 -9.04 7.57 -23.85
C PRO A 33 -9.25 8.58 -22.70
N PHE A 34 -9.44 8.10 -21.47
CA PHE A 34 -9.60 8.93 -20.28
C PHE A 34 -8.31 9.14 -19.47
N THR A 35 -7.19 8.48 -19.81
CA THR A 35 -5.93 8.64 -19.07
C THR A 35 -5.29 10.02 -19.26
N GLU A 36 -5.66 10.73 -20.33
CA GLU A 36 -5.27 12.12 -20.58
C GLU A 36 -6.17 13.15 -19.88
N LEU A 37 -7.32 12.71 -19.36
CA LEU A 37 -8.24 13.59 -18.64
C LEU A 37 -7.75 13.87 -17.22
N VAL A 38 -8.26 14.96 -16.65
CA VAL A 38 -7.87 15.34 -15.29
C VAL A 38 -8.41 14.34 -14.27
N ASP A 39 -7.58 13.98 -13.29
CA ASP A 39 -8.01 13.21 -12.14
C ASP A 39 -8.72 14.13 -11.14
N LEU A 40 -10.06 14.05 -11.11
CA LEU A 40 -10.89 14.86 -10.20
C LEU A 40 -10.73 14.47 -8.72
N ALA A 41 -10.13 13.32 -8.43
CA ALA A 41 -9.80 12.91 -7.08
C ALA A 41 -8.42 13.43 -6.62
N ASP A 42 -7.69 14.18 -7.46
CA ASP A 42 -6.38 14.72 -7.09
C ASP A 42 -6.51 15.82 -6.02
N ARG A 43 -5.82 15.63 -4.89
CA ARG A 43 -5.77 16.58 -3.77
C ARG A 43 -5.29 17.97 -4.17
N ARG A 44 -4.47 18.08 -5.21
CA ARG A 44 -4.00 19.38 -5.72
C ARG A 44 -5.12 20.22 -6.32
N LEU A 45 -6.25 19.60 -6.66
CA LEU A 45 -7.48 20.26 -7.10
C LEU A 45 -8.47 20.49 -5.95
N GLY A 46 -8.08 20.18 -4.71
CA GLY A 46 -8.93 20.33 -3.53
C GLY A 46 -9.79 19.11 -3.20
N ALA A 47 -9.56 17.95 -3.83
CA ALA A 47 -10.23 16.72 -3.48
C ALA A 47 -9.90 16.28 -2.04
N GLY A 48 -10.89 15.72 -1.34
CA GLY A 48 -10.75 15.22 0.02
C GLY A 48 -11.86 14.23 0.36
N VAL A 49 -11.62 13.34 1.32
CA VAL A 49 -12.61 12.32 1.66
C VAL A 49 -13.53 12.81 2.77
N VAL A 50 -14.79 13.02 2.41
CA VAL A 50 -15.82 13.60 3.30
C VAL A 50 -16.13 12.72 4.51
N ALA A 51 -16.19 11.40 4.33
CA ALA A 51 -16.49 10.46 5.41
C ALA A 51 -15.97 9.05 5.10
N ALA A 52 -15.67 8.28 6.14
CA ALA A 52 -15.56 6.83 6.10
C ALA A 52 -16.24 6.22 7.34
N ASN A 53 -16.67 4.97 7.20
CA ASN A 53 -17.33 4.21 8.26
C ASN A 53 -16.35 3.48 9.19
N ASP A 54 -15.14 3.16 8.73
CA ASP A 54 -14.09 2.50 9.50
C ASP A 54 -12.72 2.81 8.86
N GLU A 55 -11.72 3.13 9.69
CA GLU A 55 -10.33 3.43 9.30
C GLU A 55 -9.37 2.85 10.35
N PHE A 56 -9.70 1.67 10.86
CA PHE A 56 -8.96 1.11 11.98
C PHE A 56 -7.53 0.73 11.59
N PHE A 57 -7.32 0.16 10.40
CA PHE A 57 -6.00 -0.33 9.98
C PHE A 57 -5.26 0.65 9.08
N ALA A 58 -5.96 1.38 8.21
CA ALA A 58 -5.37 2.43 7.40
C ALA A 58 -6.39 3.54 7.07
N GLU A 59 -5.90 4.75 6.87
CA GLU A 59 -6.71 5.96 6.69
C GLU A 59 -7.25 6.03 5.24
N ARG A 60 -8.52 6.43 5.07
CA ARG A 60 -9.17 6.58 3.75
C ARG A 60 -8.45 7.56 2.83
N GLU A 61 -7.82 8.53 3.46
CA GLU A 61 -7.09 9.63 2.84
C GLU A 61 -5.84 9.15 2.07
N ASN A 62 -5.34 7.95 2.35
CA ASN A 62 -4.29 7.33 1.55
C ASN A 62 -4.74 6.99 0.12
N LEU A 63 -6.05 6.83 -0.13
CA LEU A 63 -6.58 6.59 -1.48
C LEU A 63 -6.38 7.77 -2.43
N LEU A 64 -6.19 8.97 -1.89
CA LEU A 64 -5.95 10.17 -2.68
C LEU A 64 -4.45 10.47 -2.86
N VAL A 65 -3.57 9.59 -2.37
CA VAL A 65 -2.13 9.67 -2.63
C VAL A 65 -1.91 9.28 -4.08
N ARG A 66 -1.24 10.16 -4.84
CA ARG A 66 -1.03 9.96 -6.27
C ARG A 66 0.06 8.93 -6.53
N GLU A 67 1.07 8.92 -5.67
CA GLU A 67 2.22 8.03 -5.73
C GLU A 67 1.77 6.57 -5.72
N ARG A 68 2.67 5.69 -6.18
CA ARG A 68 2.42 4.26 -6.11
C ARG A 68 2.39 3.85 -4.64
N ALA A 69 1.45 2.99 -4.28
CA ALA A 69 1.36 2.40 -2.95
C ALA A 69 2.67 1.71 -2.57
N VAL A 70 3.20 2.03 -1.39
CA VAL A 70 4.44 1.45 -0.85
C VAL A 70 4.12 0.55 0.34
N PHE A 71 4.59 -0.70 0.27
CA PHE A 71 4.63 -1.58 1.44
C PHE A 71 6.01 -1.49 2.09
N ASP A 72 6.05 -0.97 3.32
CA ASP A 72 7.25 -0.92 4.14
C ASP A 72 7.13 -2.01 5.22
N PRO A 73 7.95 -3.09 5.21
CA PRO A 73 7.86 -4.21 6.16
C PRO A 73 8.32 -3.85 7.58
N GLU A 74 9.02 -2.74 7.81
CA GLU A 74 9.53 -2.32 9.11
C GLU A 74 8.64 -1.27 9.79
N ARG A 75 7.76 -0.61 9.03
CA ARG A 75 6.88 0.42 9.58
C ARG A 75 5.68 -0.14 10.34
N PHE A 76 5.60 0.18 11.64
CA PHE A 76 4.47 -0.12 12.51
C PHE A 76 4.04 1.12 13.28
N GLY A 77 2.73 1.31 13.41
CA GLY A 77 2.12 2.34 14.22
C GLY A 77 1.42 1.74 15.44
N HIS A 78 0.76 2.60 16.21
CA HIS A 78 0.02 2.19 17.42
C HIS A 78 -1.15 1.22 17.16
N LYS A 79 -1.62 1.10 15.91
CA LYS A 79 -2.70 0.17 15.50
C LYS A 79 -2.18 -1.06 14.75
N GLY A 80 -0.86 -1.27 14.69
CA GLY A 80 -0.24 -2.38 13.98
C GLY A 80 0.49 -1.93 12.71
N LYS A 81 0.49 -2.79 11.69
CA LYS A 81 1.18 -2.54 10.43
C LYS A 81 0.61 -1.29 9.75
N VAL A 82 1.48 -0.37 9.32
CA VAL A 82 1.05 0.78 8.52
C VAL A 82 0.92 0.33 7.07
N MET A 83 -0.24 0.60 6.47
CA MET A 83 -0.52 0.29 5.07
C MET A 83 -0.75 1.58 4.28
N ASP A 84 -0.21 1.62 3.06
CA ASP A 84 -0.40 2.72 2.10
C ASP A 84 -1.65 2.46 1.23
N GLY A 85 -2.81 2.69 1.86
CA GLY A 85 -4.13 2.44 1.31
C GLY A 85 -5.20 2.66 2.38
N TRP A 86 -6.44 2.23 2.12
CA TRP A 86 -7.54 2.24 3.10
C TRP A 86 -7.88 0.81 3.52
N GLU A 87 -7.89 0.54 4.82
CA GLU A 87 -8.18 -0.79 5.35
C GLU A 87 -9.08 -0.73 6.59
N THR A 88 -10.12 -1.56 6.57
CA THR A 88 -11.17 -1.64 7.59
C THR A 88 -11.10 -2.96 8.36
N ARG A 89 -11.75 -3.02 9.53
CA ARG A 89 -11.89 -4.28 10.26
C ARG A 89 -12.77 -5.29 9.53
N ARG A 90 -12.42 -6.57 9.65
CA ARG A 90 -13.26 -7.68 9.22
C ARG A 90 -14.52 -7.75 10.07
N ARG A 91 -15.68 -7.71 9.42
CA ARG A 91 -16.97 -7.93 10.08
C ARG A 91 -17.29 -9.43 10.06
N ARG A 92 -17.55 -9.99 11.22
CA ARG A 92 -18.14 -11.33 11.38
C ARG A 92 -19.54 -11.12 11.93
N GLY A 93 -20.55 -11.49 11.16
CA GLY A 93 -21.93 -11.53 11.62
C GLY A 93 -22.14 -12.63 12.64
#